data_AF-A0A842ZNU8-F1
#
_entry.id   AF-A0A842ZNU8-F1
#
_cell.length_a   1.000
_cell.length_b   1.000
_cell.length_c   1.000
_cell.angle_alpha   90.00
_cell.angle_beta   90.00
_cell.angle_gamma   90.00
#
_symmetry.space_group_name_H-M   'P 1'
#
loop_
_entity.id
_entity.type
_entity.pdbx_description
1 polymer ?
#
loop_
_entity_poly.entity_id
_entity_poly.type
_entity_poly.pdbx_seq_one_letter_code
_entity_poly.pdbx_strand_id
1 'polypeptide(L)'
;MRKIILPFLLMFTTLVLCSVLVPLNASAGQAGVGVINVPPKYGYIRVEEQDNFIRVYLNISDYNSWADINNVSVTLDNYGVRLSTFIFQQYTSLDSYVEINEFSETPENNHLLVIEKCFFEKSNKKETIDERCDIAVRFVFQKTFFTGLSIVINDRAGSTPAEAYIYYNSEESMRSGNTIVIPWIGLRITIDIPPYLVDLIAIVLGSIGVVYYLKKTGMLEKRRGNYEKV
;
A
#
# COMPACT_ATOMS: atom_id res chain seq x y z
N MET A 1 -50.95 -41.95 -40.79
CA MET A 1 -50.62 -40.59 -40.28
C MET A 1 -51.33 -40.20 -38.98
N ARG A 2 -52.59 -40.59 -38.73
CA ARG A 2 -53.32 -40.25 -37.47
C ARG A 2 -52.70 -40.77 -36.15
N LYS A 3 -51.90 -41.84 -36.18
CA LYS A 3 -51.34 -42.48 -34.97
C LYS A 3 -50.12 -41.76 -34.36
N ILE A 4 -49.45 -40.85 -35.09
CA ILE A 4 -48.26 -40.10 -34.61
C ILE A 4 -48.66 -38.71 -34.11
N ILE A 5 -49.76 -38.15 -34.62
CA ILE A 5 -50.24 -36.81 -34.25
C ILE A 5 -50.79 -36.79 -32.82
N LEU A 6 -51.44 -37.88 -32.39
CA LEU A 6 -52.05 -37.97 -31.06
C LEU A 6 -51.02 -37.90 -29.91
N PRO A 7 -49.92 -38.69 -29.89
CA PRO A 7 -48.92 -38.58 -28.81
C PRO A 7 -48.20 -37.23 -28.81
N PHE A 8 -47.99 -36.63 -29.99
CA PHE A 8 -47.34 -35.32 -30.11
C PHE A 8 -48.23 -34.19 -29.58
N LEU A 9 -49.54 -34.23 -29.90
CA LEU A 9 -50.51 -33.29 -29.37
C LEU A 9 -50.63 -33.42 -27.85
N LEU A 10 -50.64 -34.67 -27.35
CA LEU A 10 -50.74 -34.95 -25.91
C LEU A 10 -49.52 -34.40 -25.17
N MET A 11 -48.31 -34.68 -25.67
CA MET A 11 -47.05 -34.15 -25.11
C MET A 11 -47.01 -32.61 -25.12
N PHE A 12 -47.47 -31.98 -26.21
CA PHE A 12 -47.52 -30.53 -26.30
C PHE A 12 -48.51 -29.94 -25.28
N THR A 13 -49.68 -30.56 -25.12
CA THR A 13 -50.67 -30.12 -24.13
C THR A 13 -50.19 -30.30 -22.70
N THR A 14 -49.47 -31.38 -22.35
CA THR A 14 -48.87 -31.53 -21.01
C THR A 14 -47.78 -30.50 -20.76
N LEU A 15 -46.97 -30.17 -21.76
CA LEU A 15 -45.89 -29.21 -21.61
C LEU A 15 -46.42 -27.78 -21.38
N VAL A 16 -47.50 -27.42 -22.07
CA VAL A 16 -48.22 -26.15 -21.85
C VAL A 16 -48.96 -26.15 -20.50
N LEU A 17 -49.53 -27.27 -20.08
CA LEU A 17 -50.20 -27.33 -18.77
C LEU A 17 -49.19 -27.21 -17.61
N CYS A 18 -48.00 -27.81 -17.75
CA CYS A 18 -46.92 -27.66 -16.78
C CYS A 18 -46.36 -26.24 -16.72
N SER A 19 -46.32 -25.49 -17.83
CA SER A 19 -45.84 -24.10 -17.80
C SER A 19 -46.83 -23.12 -17.18
N VAL A 20 -48.14 -23.43 -17.20
CA VAL A 20 -49.19 -22.58 -16.62
C VAL A 20 -49.48 -22.92 -15.15
N LEU A 21 -49.30 -24.18 -14.73
CA LEU A 21 -49.61 -24.63 -13.37
C LEU A 21 -48.44 -24.53 -12.38
N VAL A 22 -47.21 -24.29 -12.85
CA VAL A 22 -46.10 -23.94 -11.96
C VAL A 22 -46.10 -22.42 -11.83
N PRO A 23 -46.60 -21.84 -10.72
CA PRO A 23 -46.29 -20.45 -10.43
C PRO A 23 -44.79 -20.40 -10.21
N LEU A 24 -44.06 -20.05 -11.27
CA LEU A 24 -42.77 -19.42 -11.13
C LEU A 24 -43.07 -18.12 -10.40
N ASN A 25 -43.07 -18.18 -9.07
CA ASN A 25 -42.82 -17.05 -8.21
C ASN A 25 -41.40 -16.61 -8.56
N ALA A 26 -41.24 -15.97 -9.72
CA ALA A 26 -40.17 -15.04 -9.96
C ALA A 26 -40.44 -13.92 -8.96
N SER A 27 -39.97 -14.14 -7.74
CA SER A 27 -39.58 -13.05 -6.87
C SER A 27 -38.64 -12.24 -7.75
N ALA A 28 -39.15 -11.14 -8.29
CA ALA A 28 -38.32 -10.01 -8.63
C ALA A 28 -37.73 -9.56 -7.30
N GLY A 29 -36.72 -10.32 -6.82
CA GLY A 29 -35.81 -9.85 -5.82
C GLY A 29 -35.38 -8.49 -6.36
N GLN A 30 -35.61 -7.46 -5.53
CA GLN A 30 -35.06 -6.13 -5.73
C GLN A 30 -33.75 -6.29 -6.47
N ALA A 31 -33.63 -5.69 -7.66
CA ALA A 31 -32.37 -5.64 -8.37
C ALA A 31 -31.35 -5.15 -7.33
N GLY A 32 -30.58 -6.10 -6.79
CA GLY A 32 -29.65 -5.84 -5.73
C GLY A 32 -28.64 -4.93 -6.37
N VAL A 33 -28.65 -3.65 -5.97
CA VAL A 33 -27.47 -2.83 -6.19
C VAL A 33 -26.40 -3.56 -5.40
N GLY A 34 -25.62 -4.39 -6.09
CA GLY A 34 -24.45 -5.01 -5.50
C GLY A 34 -23.53 -3.86 -5.16
N VAL A 35 -23.48 -3.50 -3.89
CA VAL A 35 -22.45 -2.60 -3.39
C VAL A 35 -21.17 -3.41 -3.48
N ILE A 36 -20.34 -3.09 -4.48
CA ILE A 36 -19.01 -3.69 -4.58
C ILE A 36 -18.25 -3.14 -3.39
N ASN A 37 -17.92 -4.00 -2.43
CA ASN A 37 -17.02 -3.60 -1.36
C ASN A 37 -15.63 -3.39 -1.97
N VAL A 38 -15.17 -2.15 -2.00
CA VAL A 38 -13.85 -1.79 -2.54
C VAL A 38 -12.90 -1.63 -1.35
N PRO A 39 -11.72 -2.28 -1.36
CA PRO A 39 -10.78 -2.12 -0.26
C PRO A 39 -10.31 -0.66 -0.14
N PRO A 40 -9.97 -0.22 1.08
CA PRO A 40 -9.49 1.13 1.32
C PRO A 40 -8.20 1.41 0.54
N LYS A 41 -7.91 2.68 0.30
CA LYS A 41 -6.76 3.15 -0.47
C LYS A 41 -6.01 4.24 0.28
N TYR A 42 -4.71 4.30 0.04
CA TYR A 42 -3.87 5.39 0.51
C TYR A 42 -3.99 6.58 -0.45
N GLY A 43 -4.49 7.72 0.04
CA GLY A 43 -4.39 8.99 -0.66
C GLY A 43 -2.94 9.50 -0.64
N TYR A 44 -2.33 9.55 0.55
CA TYR A 44 -0.89 9.73 0.70
C TYR A 44 -0.38 9.14 2.01
N ILE A 45 0.91 8.84 2.03
CA ILE A 45 1.67 8.48 3.23
C ILE A 45 2.84 9.45 3.32
N ARG A 46 2.95 10.16 4.44
CA ARG A 46 4.07 11.09 4.71
C ARG A 46 4.70 10.74 6.04
N VAL A 47 6.00 10.52 6.04
CA VAL A 47 6.79 10.28 7.25
C VAL A 47 7.67 11.50 7.49
N GLU A 48 7.58 12.08 8.67
CA GLU A 48 8.37 13.24 9.07
C GLU A 48 9.08 13.00 10.38
N GLU A 49 10.29 13.50 10.46
CA GLU A 49 10.99 13.68 11.72
C GLU A 49 10.84 15.14 12.16
N GLN A 50 10.42 15.33 13.41
CA GLN A 50 10.42 16.64 14.05
C GLN A 50 10.82 16.49 15.53
N ASP A 51 11.88 17.22 15.91
CA ASP A 51 12.45 17.19 17.25
C ASP A 51 12.87 15.75 17.64
N ASN A 52 12.33 15.22 18.75
CA ASN A 52 12.58 13.86 19.22
C ASN A 52 11.49 12.86 18.80
N PHE A 53 10.67 13.21 17.80
CA PHE A 53 9.51 12.41 17.39
C PHE A 53 9.52 12.13 15.89
N ILE A 54 8.97 10.97 15.55
CA ILE A 54 8.62 10.61 14.18
C ILE A 54 7.11 10.66 14.07
N ARG A 55 6.63 11.24 12.96
CA ARG A 55 5.22 11.44 12.65
C ARG A 55 4.91 10.74 11.35
N VAL A 56 3.92 9.87 11.37
CA VAL A 56 3.40 9.20 10.18
C VAL A 56 2.01 9.75 9.93
N TYR A 57 1.87 10.53 8.86
CA TYR A 57 0.60 11.08 8.39
C TYR A 57 0.06 10.18 7.29
N LEU A 58 -1.17 9.74 7.48
CA LEU A 58 -1.90 8.89 6.56
C LEU A 58 -3.17 9.64 6.16
N ASN A 59 -3.39 9.79 4.86
CA ASN A 59 -4.73 10.07 4.35
C ASN A 59 -5.23 8.80 3.68
N ILE A 60 -6.35 8.29 4.17
CA ILE A 60 -6.91 7.01 3.77
C ILE A 60 -8.31 7.30 3.23
N SER A 61 -8.63 6.69 2.09
CA SER A 61 -9.91 6.85 1.41
C SER A 61 -10.56 5.48 1.27
N ASP A 62 -11.80 5.34 1.70
CA ASP A 62 -12.62 4.16 1.43
C ASP A 62 -13.78 4.58 0.53
N TYR A 63 -14.00 3.91 -0.59
CA TYR A 63 -15.07 4.31 -1.51
C TYR A 63 -16.47 4.19 -0.87
N ASN A 64 -16.64 3.25 0.07
CA ASN A 64 -17.92 2.99 0.70
C ASN A 64 -18.21 3.99 1.82
N SER A 65 -17.29 4.11 2.78
CA SER A 65 -17.39 5.04 3.91
C SER A 65 -16.11 5.02 4.74
N TRP A 66 -15.69 6.17 5.28
CA TRP A 66 -14.66 6.20 6.33
C TRP A 66 -15.09 5.39 7.58
N ALA A 67 -16.39 5.11 7.75
CA ALA A 67 -16.93 4.32 8.86
C ALA A 67 -16.69 2.81 8.68
N ASP A 68 -16.31 2.38 7.49
CA ASP A 68 -16.00 0.99 7.20
C ASP A 68 -14.55 0.66 7.60
N ILE A 69 -13.70 1.66 7.83
CA ILE A 69 -12.37 1.45 8.36
C ILE A 69 -12.47 0.97 9.81
N ASN A 70 -11.96 -0.24 10.07
CA ASN A 70 -11.95 -0.86 11.39
C ASN A 70 -10.73 -0.40 12.20
N ASN A 71 -9.54 -0.56 11.61
CA ASN A 71 -8.29 -0.14 12.24
C ASN A 71 -7.21 0.17 11.21
N VAL A 72 -6.25 0.97 11.66
CA VAL A 72 -5.04 1.32 10.93
C VAL A 72 -3.86 0.99 11.82
N SER A 73 -2.88 0.27 11.29
CA SER A 73 -1.68 -0.08 12.03
C SER A 73 -0.41 0.40 11.33
N VAL A 74 0.56 0.84 12.12
CA VAL A 74 1.90 1.21 11.68
C VAL A 74 2.89 0.37 12.49
N THR A 75 3.57 -0.53 11.81
CA THR A 75 4.55 -1.45 12.40
C THR A 75 5.97 -1.02 12.06
N LEU A 76 6.81 -0.92 13.07
CA LEU A 76 8.24 -0.71 12.95
C LEU A 76 8.93 -2.06 12.77
N ASP A 77 9.71 -2.20 11.70
CA ASP A 77 10.47 -3.42 11.41
C ASP A 77 11.98 -3.15 11.42
N ASN A 78 12.74 -4.06 12.02
CA ASN A 78 14.20 -4.04 12.04
C ASN A 78 14.76 -5.36 11.49
N TYR A 79 15.25 -5.34 10.25
CA TYR A 79 15.76 -6.52 9.53
C TYR A 79 14.79 -7.72 9.57
N GLY A 80 13.49 -7.47 9.40
CA GLY A 80 12.44 -8.50 9.43
C GLY A 80 11.94 -8.85 10.82
N VAL A 81 12.47 -8.23 11.88
CA VAL A 81 11.95 -8.36 13.25
C VAL A 81 11.03 -7.19 13.57
N ARG A 82 9.79 -7.49 13.94
CA ARG A 82 8.82 -6.50 14.42
C ARG A 82 9.28 -5.92 15.75
N LEU A 83 9.49 -4.60 15.81
CA LEU A 83 9.88 -3.87 17.01
C LEU A 83 8.65 -3.42 17.82
N SER A 84 7.74 -2.70 17.17
CA SER A 84 6.51 -2.20 17.77
C SER A 84 5.45 -1.98 16.71
N THR A 85 4.19 -2.09 17.09
CA THR A 85 3.02 -1.84 16.23
C THR A 85 2.13 -0.81 16.92
N PHE A 86 1.95 0.32 16.26
CA PHE A 86 1.00 1.36 16.67
C PHE A 86 -0.33 1.13 15.97
N ILE A 87 -1.43 1.24 16.70
CA ILE A 87 -2.77 0.92 16.20
C ILE A 87 -3.67 2.11 16.48
N PHE A 88 -4.41 2.53 15.45
CA PHE A 88 -5.59 3.36 15.58
C PHE A 88 -6.81 2.45 15.39
N GLN A 89 -7.63 2.31 16.43
CA GLN A 89 -8.79 1.44 16.44
C GLN A 89 -10.05 2.29 16.43
N GLN A 90 -10.88 2.13 15.40
CA GLN A 90 -12.12 2.90 15.27
C GLN A 90 -13.27 2.25 16.04
N TYR A 91 -13.31 0.92 16.13
CA TYR A 91 -14.38 0.15 16.80
C TYR A 91 -13.81 -0.92 17.73
N THR A 92 -14.49 -1.26 18.83
CA THR A 92 -14.04 -2.34 19.75
C THR A 92 -14.08 -3.74 19.13
N SER A 93 -14.96 -3.95 18.15
CA SER A 93 -15.10 -5.19 17.39
C SER A 93 -15.71 -4.89 16.02
N LEU A 94 -15.64 -5.85 15.09
CA LEU A 94 -16.21 -5.71 13.74
C LEU A 94 -17.73 -5.46 13.77
N ASP A 95 -18.42 -6.02 14.76
CA ASP A 95 -19.87 -5.91 14.93
C ASP A 95 -20.32 -4.62 15.65
N SER A 96 -19.38 -3.88 16.24
CA SER A 96 -19.71 -2.63 16.95
C SER A 96 -19.93 -1.48 15.97
N TYR A 97 -21.02 -0.73 16.17
CA TYR A 97 -21.28 0.53 15.47
C TYR A 97 -20.93 1.75 16.32
N VAL A 98 -20.48 1.55 17.55
CA VAL A 98 -20.03 2.62 18.44
C VAL A 98 -18.54 2.82 18.21
N GLU A 99 -18.19 4.03 17.78
CA GLU A 99 -16.81 4.42 17.55
C GLU A 99 -16.09 4.73 18.86
N ILE A 100 -14.86 4.25 19.00
CA ILE A 100 -13.95 4.56 20.12
C ILE A 100 -12.80 5.48 19.69
N ASN A 101 -12.30 5.35 18.45
CA ASN A 101 -11.22 6.17 17.90
C ASN A 101 -9.97 6.25 18.80
N GLU A 102 -9.48 5.09 19.25
CA GLU A 102 -8.40 5.00 20.24
C GLU A 102 -7.05 4.65 19.60
N PHE A 103 -5.97 5.18 20.17
CA PHE A 103 -4.60 4.85 19.78
C PHE A 103 -3.96 3.94 20.83
N SER A 104 -3.25 2.89 20.38
CA SER A 104 -2.55 1.94 21.25
C SER A 104 -1.24 1.44 20.63
N GLU A 105 -0.41 0.80 21.45
CA GLU A 105 0.89 0.25 21.04
C GLU A 105 1.00 -1.21 21.47
N THR A 106 1.57 -2.06 20.59
CA THR A 106 1.91 -3.44 20.89
C THR A 106 3.38 -3.74 20.54
N PRO A 107 4.19 -4.26 21.47
CA PRO A 107 3.87 -4.48 22.87
C PRO A 107 3.86 -3.16 23.68
N GLU A 108 2.97 -3.05 24.67
CA GLU A 108 2.73 -1.81 25.44
C GLU A 108 3.96 -1.33 26.24
N ASN A 109 4.90 -2.23 26.54
CA ASN A 109 6.09 -1.96 27.35
C ASN A 109 7.14 -1.10 26.65
N ASN A 110 7.04 -0.91 25.33
CA ASN A 110 7.98 -0.11 24.56
C ASN A 110 7.81 1.40 24.82
N HIS A 111 6.60 1.85 25.17
CA HIS A 111 6.25 3.25 25.44
C HIS A 111 6.77 4.24 24.38
N LEU A 112 6.79 3.81 23.11
CA LEU A 112 7.23 4.64 22.00
C LEU A 112 6.09 5.54 21.53
N LEU A 113 4.84 5.08 21.58
CA LEU A 113 3.70 5.86 21.11
C LEU A 113 3.40 7.03 22.05
N VAL A 114 3.22 8.22 21.47
CA VAL A 114 2.93 9.46 22.19
C VAL A 114 1.47 9.83 21.91
N ILE A 115 0.57 9.13 22.60
CA ILE A 115 -0.88 9.12 22.34
C ILE A 115 -1.45 10.54 22.32
N GLU A 116 -1.01 11.42 23.22
CA GLU A 116 -1.50 12.80 23.33
C GLU A 116 -1.14 13.69 22.11
N LYS A 117 -0.21 13.23 21.25
CA LYS A 117 0.16 13.90 20.00
C LYS A 117 -0.40 13.22 18.76
N CYS A 118 -0.92 11.99 18.90
CA CYS A 118 -1.66 11.33 17.83
C CYS A 118 -2.92 12.12 17.50
N PHE A 119 -3.36 12.01 16.25
CA PHE A 119 -4.49 12.77 15.77
C PHE A 119 -5.28 11.98 14.75
N PHE A 120 -6.57 12.28 14.72
CA PHE A 120 -7.53 11.68 13.84
C PHE A 120 -8.57 12.72 13.42
N GLU A 121 -8.88 12.77 12.13
CA GLU A 121 -9.96 13.61 11.60
C GLU A 121 -10.60 12.94 10.39
N LYS A 122 -11.92 13.10 10.29
CA LYS A 122 -12.71 12.60 9.16
C LYS A 122 -13.01 13.76 8.22
N SER A 123 -13.05 13.47 6.93
CA SER A 123 -13.51 14.44 5.95
C SER A 123 -14.99 14.77 6.18
N ASN A 124 -15.28 16.02 6.55
CA ASN A 124 -16.63 16.58 6.52
C ASN A 124 -16.90 17.38 5.23
N LYS A 125 -15.93 17.40 4.29
CA LYS A 125 -16.00 18.22 3.08
C LYS A 125 -16.91 17.56 2.04
N LYS A 126 -17.76 18.39 1.43
CA LYS A 126 -18.78 17.96 0.44
C LYS A 126 -18.30 18.07 -1.01
N GLU A 127 -17.01 18.34 -1.24
CA GLU A 127 -16.49 18.86 -2.52
C GLU A 127 -16.46 17.81 -3.64
N THR A 128 -16.03 16.57 -3.38
CA THR A 128 -16.13 15.43 -4.32
C THR A 128 -16.72 14.18 -3.63
N ILE A 129 -17.16 13.16 -4.39
CA ILE A 129 -17.71 11.92 -3.80
C ILE A 129 -16.61 11.15 -3.05
N ASP A 130 -15.41 11.11 -3.62
CA ASP A 130 -14.27 10.37 -3.06
C ASP A 130 -13.73 11.03 -1.78
N GLU A 131 -13.64 12.36 -1.73
CA GLU A 131 -13.17 13.09 -0.54
C GLU A 131 -14.19 13.12 0.62
N ARG A 132 -15.40 12.56 0.47
CA ARG A 132 -16.36 12.43 1.58
C ARG A 132 -16.02 11.28 2.52
N CYS A 133 -15.23 10.33 2.04
CA CYS A 133 -14.93 9.09 2.73
C CYS A 133 -13.45 9.01 3.13
N ASP A 134 -12.82 10.16 3.31
CA ASP A 134 -11.43 10.30 3.69
C ASP A 134 -11.27 10.38 5.21
N ILE A 135 -10.17 9.80 5.68
CA ILE A 135 -9.79 9.78 7.08
C ILE A 135 -8.30 10.12 7.18
N ALA A 136 -8.01 11.15 7.96
CA ALA A 136 -6.66 11.59 8.26
C ALA A 136 -6.24 11.01 9.61
N VAL A 137 -5.23 10.14 9.61
CA VAL A 137 -4.67 9.53 10.81
C VAL A 137 -3.21 9.95 10.94
N ARG A 138 -2.82 10.42 12.13
CA ARG A 138 -1.43 10.75 12.46
C ARG A 138 -0.98 9.95 13.67
N PHE A 139 0.02 9.09 13.44
CA PHE A 139 0.77 8.45 14.51
C PHE A 139 1.98 9.31 14.88
N VAL A 140 2.23 9.47 16.18
CA VAL A 140 3.41 10.17 16.70
C VAL A 140 4.10 9.27 17.70
N PHE A 141 5.36 8.93 17.45
CA PHE A 141 6.15 8.06 18.33
C PHE A 141 7.54 8.63 18.56
N GLN A 142 8.16 8.22 19.67
CA GLN A 142 9.53 8.60 20.01
C GLN A 142 10.50 8.11 18.93
N LYS A 143 11.46 8.96 18.60
CA LYS A 143 12.50 8.65 17.62
C LYS A 143 13.28 7.40 18.08
N THR A 144 13.24 6.37 17.25
CA THR A 144 13.91 5.09 17.48
C THR A 144 14.45 4.53 16.16
N PHE A 145 15.41 3.62 16.25
CA PHE A 145 15.99 2.97 15.08
C PHE A 145 15.05 1.88 14.55
N PHE A 146 14.82 1.87 13.23
CA PHE A 146 14.12 0.82 12.50
C PHE A 146 14.62 0.80 11.05
N THR A 147 14.30 -0.25 10.30
CA THR A 147 14.70 -0.41 8.88
C THR A 147 13.51 -0.41 7.93
N GLY A 148 12.29 -0.52 8.44
CA GLY A 148 11.08 -0.48 7.65
C GLY A 148 9.85 -0.04 8.44
N LEU A 149 8.86 0.44 7.70
CA LEU A 149 7.50 0.69 8.17
C LEU A 149 6.54 -0.16 7.36
N SER A 150 5.75 -0.98 8.03
CA SER A 150 4.59 -1.65 7.44
C SER A 150 3.33 -0.94 7.91
N ILE A 151 2.51 -0.50 6.97
CA ILE A 151 1.26 0.19 7.23
C ILE A 151 0.14 -0.69 6.70
N VAL A 152 -0.85 -0.99 7.53
CA VAL A 152 -1.97 -1.87 7.17
C VAL A 152 -3.27 -1.22 7.58
N ILE A 153 -4.23 -1.19 6.66
CA ILE A 153 -5.60 -0.72 6.90
C ILE A 153 -6.54 -1.91 6.78
N ASN A 154 -7.33 -2.12 7.80
CA ASN A 154 -8.36 -3.17 7.83
C ASN A 154 -9.74 -2.53 7.75
N ASP A 155 -10.56 -3.03 6.83
CA ASP A 155 -11.98 -2.72 6.69
C ASP A 155 -12.83 -3.69 7.54
N ARG A 156 -13.97 -3.21 8.04
CA ARG A 156 -15.00 -3.96 8.77
C ARG A 156 -15.69 -5.01 7.89
N ALA A 157 -15.86 -4.73 6.60
CA ALA A 157 -16.54 -5.64 5.68
C ALA A 157 -15.66 -6.82 5.20
N GLY A 158 -14.47 -6.98 5.79
CA GLY A 158 -13.61 -8.14 5.56
C GLY A 158 -13.00 -8.20 4.16
N SER A 159 -12.91 -7.07 3.45
CA SER A 159 -12.12 -6.98 2.23
C SER A 159 -10.65 -7.23 2.51
N THR A 160 -9.89 -7.49 1.44
CA THR A 160 -8.44 -7.54 1.51
C THR A 160 -7.88 -6.26 2.16
N PRO A 161 -7.01 -6.36 3.17
CA PRO A 161 -6.37 -5.20 3.78
C PRO A 161 -5.57 -4.41 2.75
N ALA A 162 -5.53 -3.09 2.93
CA ALA A 162 -4.63 -2.25 2.15
C ALA A 162 -3.29 -2.16 2.85
N GLU A 163 -2.21 -2.55 2.17
CA GLU A 163 -0.88 -2.62 2.75
C GLU A 163 0.11 -1.71 2.02
N ALA A 164 0.95 -1.02 2.77
CA ALA A 164 2.06 -0.24 2.23
C ALA A 164 3.34 -0.50 3.06
N TYR A 165 4.45 -0.66 2.37
CA TYR A 165 5.75 -0.92 2.99
C TYR A 165 6.76 0.14 2.58
N ILE A 166 7.39 0.78 3.56
CA ILE A 166 8.47 1.73 3.36
C ILE A 166 9.74 1.11 3.94
N TYR A 167 10.67 0.72 3.08
CA TYR A 167 11.98 0.25 3.50
C TYR A 167 12.96 1.42 3.54
N TYR A 168 13.82 1.46 4.55
CA TYR A 168 14.89 2.46 4.69
C TYR A 168 16.30 1.84 4.54
N ASN A 169 16.37 0.53 4.31
CA ASN A 169 17.62 -0.21 4.11
C ASN A 169 17.82 -0.64 2.64
N SER A 170 17.02 -0.15 1.68
CA SER A 170 17.32 -0.40 0.27
C SER A 170 18.10 0.78 -0.31
N GLU A 171 19.14 0.48 -1.07
CA GLU A 171 20.01 1.46 -1.75
C GLU A 171 19.21 2.40 -2.69
N GLU A 172 17.96 2.05 -3.00
CA GLU A 172 17.06 2.76 -3.91
C GLU A 172 16.00 3.64 -3.20
N SER A 173 15.57 3.32 -1.97
CA SER A 173 14.40 3.95 -1.33
C SER A 173 14.71 5.15 -0.44
N MET A 174 15.98 5.40 -0.11
CA MET A 174 16.34 6.50 0.78
C MET A 174 16.27 7.87 0.09
N ARG A 175 15.96 7.93 -1.22
CA ARG A 175 16.00 9.17 -2.03
C ARG A 175 14.60 9.71 -2.31
N SER A 176 14.32 10.92 -1.81
CA SER A 176 13.31 11.81 -2.38
C SER A 176 14.04 12.89 -3.16
N GLY A 177 14.19 12.68 -4.48
CA GLY A 177 15.02 13.54 -5.34
C GLY A 177 16.50 13.55 -4.92
N ASN A 178 17.05 14.74 -4.67
CA ASN A 178 18.44 14.93 -4.21
C ASN A 178 18.60 14.80 -2.69
N THR A 179 17.55 14.47 -1.94
CA THR A 179 17.63 14.40 -0.47
C THR A 179 17.52 12.95 0.01
N ILE A 180 18.52 12.54 0.79
CA ILE A 180 18.49 11.33 1.60
C ILE A 180 17.91 11.70 2.96
N VAL A 181 16.82 11.04 3.35
CA VAL A 181 16.17 11.24 4.66
C VAL A 181 16.32 9.96 5.48
N ILE A 182 17.04 10.05 6.59
CA ILE A 182 17.18 8.95 7.56
C ILE A 182 16.42 9.33 8.83
N PRO A 183 15.20 8.78 9.06
CA PRO A 183 14.26 9.26 10.08
C PRO A 183 14.77 9.24 11.52
N TRP A 184 15.77 8.41 11.83
CA TRP A 184 16.30 8.23 13.18
C TRP A 184 17.68 8.88 13.38
N ILE A 185 18.26 9.50 12.36
CA ILE A 185 19.55 10.19 12.48
C ILE A 185 19.35 11.70 12.59
N GLY A 186 18.21 12.26 12.13
CA GLY A 186 18.03 13.73 12.12
C GLY A 186 18.83 14.45 11.05
N LEU A 187 19.61 13.70 10.27
CA LEU A 187 20.40 14.21 9.17
C LEU A 187 19.59 14.08 7.88
N ARG A 188 19.17 15.23 7.34
CA ARG A 188 18.76 15.35 5.95
C ARG A 188 20.03 15.59 5.14
N ILE A 189 20.46 14.59 4.40
CA ILE A 189 21.62 14.73 3.51
C ILE A 189 21.07 15.15 2.15
N THR A 190 21.06 16.45 1.87
CA THR A 190 20.80 16.95 0.51
C THR A 190 22.09 16.80 -0.28
N ILE A 191 22.16 15.79 -1.14
CA ILE A 191 23.25 15.62 -2.08
C ILE A 191 22.86 16.38 -3.34
N ASP A 192 23.39 17.59 -3.47
CA ASP A 192 23.24 18.35 -4.72
C ASP A 192 24.18 17.74 -5.75
N ILE A 193 23.76 16.63 -6.34
CA ILE A 193 24.52 15.93 -7.38
C ILE A 193 24.26 16.67 -8.68
N PRO A 194 25.26 17.34 -9.26
CA PRO A 194 25.11 17.91 -10.59
C PRO A 194 24.79 16.78 -11.57
N PRO A 195 23.89 16.96 -12.55
CA PRO A 195 23.46 15.90 -13.46
C PRO A 195 24.63 15.15 -14.12
N TYR A 196 25.71 15.88 -14.42
CA TYR A 196 26.92 15.36 -15.06
C TYR A 196 27.78 14.44 -14.16
N LEU A 197 27.58 14.42 -12.84
CA LEU A 197 28.45 13.70 -11.91
C LEU A 197 28.16 12.19 -11.93
N VAL A 198 26.89 11.80 -12.14
CA VAL A 198 26.51 10.39 -12.36
C VAL A 198 27.09 9.89 -13.68
N ASP A 199 26.97 10.70 -14.74
CA ASP A 199 27.55 10.40 -16.06
C ASP A 199 29.08 10.29 -15.98
N LEU A 200 29.73 11.19 -15.25
CA LEU A 200 31.18 11.17 -15.04
C LEU A 200 31.63 9.89 -14.31
N ILE A 201 30.93 9.47 -13.26
CA ILE A 201 31.22 8.23 -12.53
C ILE A 201 31.07 7.02 -13.46
N ALA A 202 29.99 6.98 -14.26
CA ALA A 202 29.75 5.91 -15.22
C ALA A 202 30.87 5.83 -16.28
N ILE A 203 31.30 6.99 -16.82
CA ILE A 203 32.40 7.06 -17.79
C ILE A 203 33.72 6.59 -17.16
N VAL A 204 34.04 7.03 -15.94
CA VAL A 204 35.28 6.64 -15.26
C VAL A 204 35.30 5.13 -14.97
N LEU A 205 34.23 4.57 -14.41
CA LEU A 205 34.13 3.14 -14.15
C LEU A 205 34.15 2.31 -15.44
N GLY A 206 33.46 2.76 -16.48
CA GLY A 206 33.52 2.15 -17.81
C GLY A 206 34.94 2.16 -18.39
N SER A 207 35.64 3.28 -18.25
CA SER A 207 37.03 3.42 -18.71
C SER A 207 37.98 2.49 -17.96
N ILE A 208 37.86 2.40 -16.64
CA ILE A 208 38.64 1.48 -15.79
C ILE A 208 38.35 0.03 -16.21
N GLY A 209 37.08 -0.32 -16.42
CA GLY A 209 36.67 -1.64 -16.90
C GLY A 209 37.27 -2.00 -18.26
N VAL A 210 37.27 -1.06 -19.21
CA VAL A 210 37.90 -1.24 -20.52
C VAL A 210 39.41 -1.42 -20.40
N VAL A 211 40.09 -0.59 -19.61
CA VAL A 211 41.55 -0.72 -19.38
C VAL A 211 41.89 -2.05 -18.74
N TYR A 212 41.12 -2.47 -17.73
CA TYR A 212 41.29 -3.77 -17.09
C TYR A 212 41.08 -4.93 -18.08
N TYR A 213 40.03 -4.87 -18.89
CA TYR A 213 39.74 -5.87 -19.92
C TYR A 213 40.86 -5.97 -20.97
N LEU A 214 41.32 -4.83 -21.49
CA LEU A 214 42.40 -4.77 -22.48
C LEU A 214 43.74 -5.26 -21.91
N LYS A 215 43.99 -5.03 -20.61
CA LYS A 215 45.16 -5.58 -19.91
C LYS A 215 45.05 -7.09 -19.76
N LYS A 216 43.89 -7.59 -19.33
CA LYS A 216 43.63 -9.02 -19.13
C LYS A 216 43.69 -9.84 -20.42
N THR A 217 43.27 -9.26 -21.56
CA THR A 217 43.30 -9.92 -22.87
C THR A 217 44.64 -9.78 -23.61
N GLY A 218 45.64 -9.12 -23.00
CA GLY A 218 46.96 -8.89 -23.62
C GLY A 218 46.93 -7.95 -24.84
N MET A 219 45.79 -7.31 -25.13
CA MET A 219 45.64 -6.44 -26.30
C MET A 219 46.43 -5.13 -26.18
N LEU A 220 46.71 -4.67 -24.95
CA LEU A 220 47.56 -3.49 -24.71
C LEU A 220 49.03 -3.73 -25.11
N GLU A 221 49.57 -4.91 -24.79
CA GLU A 221 50.96 -5.27 -25.12
C GLU A 221 51.12 -5.53 -26.63
N LYS A 222 50.11 -6.17 -27.25
CA LYS A 222 50.08 -6.42 -28.69
C LYS A 222 50.05 -5.13 -29.53
N ARG A 223 49.41 -4.07 -29.04
CA ARG A 223 49.44 -2.74 -29.67
C ARG A 223 50.78 -2.04 -29.46
N ARG A 224 51.35 -2.10 -28.25
CA ARG A 224 52.63 -1.42 -27.92
C ARG A 224 53.81 -2.00 -28.71
N GLY A 225 53.87 -3.32 -28.87
CA GLY A 225 54.91 -4.00 -29.68
C GLY A 225 54.81 -3.78 -31.20
N ASN A 226 53.69 -3.24 -31.71
CA ASN A 226 53.55 -2.85 -33.12
C ASN A 226 54.03 -1.41 -33.39
N TYR A 227 54.04 -0.54 -32.38
CA TYR A 227 54.56 0.84 -32.52
C TYR A 227 56.10 0.90 -32.42
N GLU A 228 56.74 -0.06 -31.76
CA GLU A 228 58.21 -0.15 -31.67
C GLU A 228 58.87 -0.84 -32.88
N LYS A 229 58.08 -1.31 -33.86
CA LYS A 229 58.55 -1.99 -35.07
C LYS A 229 58.48 -1.13 -36.35
N VAL A 230 58.26 0.18 -36.20
CA VAL A 230 58.30 1.17 -37.30
C VAL A 230 59.50 2.08 -37.08
#